data_AF-A0A1E1WMN5-F1
#
_entry.id   AF-A0A1E1WMN5-F1
#
_cell.length_a   1.000
_cell.length_b   1.000
_cell.length_c   1.000
_cell.angle_alpha   90.00
_cell.angle_beta   90.00
_cell.angle_gamma   90.00
#
_symmetry.space_group_name_H-M   'P 1'
#
loop_
_entity.id
_entity.type
_entity.pdbx_description
1 polymer ?
#
loop_
_entity_poly.entity_id
_entity_poly.type
_entity_poly.pdbx_seq_one_letter_code
_entity_poly.pdbx_strand_id
1 'polypeptide(L)'
;MTMIKLAALNKESEDESRSEEEVTKEALEQIALQQYSKALELQRKENLADATKLLRDLLDTELLDGVKKPAPGEKTSGPLFNLKYLCYKNLASMLNAANDIDAAIEAYAAAADLDDSDITLWHRFGLTCLRGSR
;
A
#
# COMPACT_ATOMS: atom_id res chain seq x y z
N MET A 1 40.40 -34.20 -28.28
CA MET A 1 40.95 -34.30 -26.91
C MET A 1 41.04 -32.88 -26.36
N THR A 2 40.04 -32.52 -25.55
CA THR A 2 39.98 -31.51 -24.48
C THR A 2 41.04 -30.39 -24.39
N MET A 3 40.56 -29.13 -24.33
CA MET A 3 40.47 -28.36 -23.08
C MET A 3 39.91 -26.94 -23.35
N ILE A 4 38.62 -26.74 -23.08
CA ILE A 4 38.04 -25.40 -22.88
C ILE A 4 38.40 -25.00 -21.44
N LYS A 5 39.22 -23.96 -21.28
CA LYS A 5 39.55 -23.40 -19.97
C LYS A 5 38.45 -22.41 -19.56
N LEU A 6 37.49 -22.88 -18.76
CA LEU A 6 36.55 -22.03 -18.04
C LEU A 6 37.30 -21.40 -16.85
N ALA A 7 37.63 -20.12 -16.94
CA ALA A 7 38.12 -19.34 -15.82
C ALA A 7 36.93 -18.85 -14.99
N ALA A 8 36.59 -19.58 -13.94
CA ALA A 8 35.75 -19.08 -12.85
C ALA A 8 36.59 -18.10 -12.02
N LEU A 9 36.36 -16.80 -12.20
CA LEU A 9 36.87 -15.78 -11.28
C LEU A 9 35.89 -15.66 -10.11
N ASN A 10 35.90 -16.67 -9.25
CA ASN A 10 35.36 -16.54 -7.91
C ASN A 10 36.48 -15.92 -7.07
N LYS A 11 36.38 -14.61 -6.83
CA LYS A 11 37.25 -13.91 -5.87
C LYS A 11 36.44 -13.73 -4.60
N GLU A 12 36.63 -14.69 -3.71
CA GLU A 12 36.23 -14.70 -2.30
C GLU A 12 37.07 -13.68 -1.50
N SER A 13 36.58 -13.36 -0.29
CA SER A 13 37.19 -12.57 0.82
C SER A 13 36.49 -11.22 1.01
N GLU A 14 35.41 -11.16 1.80
CA GLU A 14 35.33 -11.16 3.28
C GLU A 14 35.16 -9.72 3.78
N ASP A 15 33.92 -9.36 4.10
CA ASP A 15 33.66 -8.45 5.21
C ASP A 15 32.51 -9.07 6.02
N GLU A 16 32.86 -9.71 7.13
CA GLU A 16 31.92 -10.10 8.18
C GLU A 16 31.41 -8.82 8.87
N SER A 17 30.25 -8.31 8.48
CA SER A 17 29.44 -7.54 9.44
C SER A 17 27.99 -7.39 9.01
N ARG A 18 27.13 -8.03 9.82
CA ARG A 18 25.67 -8.05 9.81
C ARG A 18 25.05 -8.83 8.65
N SER A 19 24.59 -10.03 9.01
CA SER A 19 23.37 -10.59 8.45
C SER A 19 22.21 -9.63 8.75
N GLU A 20 22.14 -8.51 8.03
CA GLU A 20 20.87 -7.88 7.73
C GLU A 20 20.18 -8.88 6.81
N GLU A 21 19.30 -9.70 7.38
CA GLU A 21 18.45 -10.63 6.65
C GLU A 21 17.76 -9.81 5.55
N GLU A 22 18.21 -9.96 4.29
CA GLU A 22 17.53 -9.36 3.14
C GLU A 22 16.13 -9.98 3.08
N VAL A 23 15.17 -9.34 3.75
CA VAL A 23 13.77 -9.74 3.75
C VAL A 23 13.31 -9.71 2.31
N THR A 24 12.85 -10.86 1.79
CA THR A 24 12.45 -10.95 0.39
C THR A 24 11.24 -10.05 0.12
N LYS A 25 11.06 -9.65 -1.14
CA LYS A 25 9.91 -8.82 -1.56
C LYS A 25 8.58 -9.44 -1.13
N GLU A 26 8.43 -10.76 -1.28
CA GLU A 26 7.22 -11.48 -0.89
C GLU A 26 6.97 -11.43 0.63
N ALA A 27 8.04 -11.46 1.44
CA ALA A 27 7.92 -11.32 2.87
C ALA A 27 7.49 -9.90 3.27
N LEU A 28 8.01 -8.87 2.59
CA LEU A 28 7.56 -7.48 2.78
C LEU A 28 6.09 -7.29 2.37
N GLU A 29 5.67 -7.88 1.25
CA GLU A 29 4.26 -7.87 0.82
C GLU A 29 3.35 -8.52 1.88
N GLN A 30 3.80 -9.62 2.48
CA GLN A 30 3.03 -10.30 3.53
C GLN A 30 2.95 -9.47 4.82
N ILE A 31 4.03 -8.81 5.22
CA ILE A 31 4.04 -7.90 6.38
C ILE A 31 3.06 -6.75 6.15
N ALA A 32 3.06 -6.14 4.96
CA ALA A 32 2.13 -5.09 4.59
C ALA A 32 0.66 -5.55 4.66
N LEU A 33 0.36 -6.76 4.17
CA LEU A 33 -0.97 -7.36 4.28
C LEU A 33 -1.39 -7.62 5.72
N GLN A 34 -0.46 -8.02 6.60
CA GLN A 34 -0.73 -8.19 8.02
C GLN A 34 -1.03 -6.85 8.72
N GLN A 35 -0.27 -5.79 8.40
CA GLN A 35 -0.52 -4.44 8.92
C GLN A 35 -1.89 -3.91 8.48
N TYR A 36 -2.24 -4.08 7.19
CA TYR A 36 -3.55 -3.74 6.68
C TYR A 36 -4.68 -4.51 7.38
N SER A 37 -4.52 -5.83 7.54
CA SER A 37 -5.48 -6.66 8.27
C SER A 37 -5.65 -6.19 9.71
N LYS A 38 -4.55 -5.78 10.35
CA LYS A 38 -4.57 -5.24 11.70
C LYS A 38 -5.35 -3.92 11.80
N ALA A 39 -5.24 -3.05 10.81
CA ALA A 39 -6.03 -1.82 10.76
C ALA A 39 -7.53 -2.11 10.68
N LEU A 40 -7.94 -3.12 9.90
CA LEU A 40 -9.34 -3.54 9.81
C LEU A 40 -9.85 -4.14 11.13
N GLU A 41 -9.01 -4.87 11.86
CA GLU A 41 -9.36 -5.33 13.21
C GLU A 41 -9.58 -4.17 14.19
N LEU A 42 -8.72 -3.14 14.13
CA LEU A 42 -8.84 -1.94 14.96
C LEU A 42 -10.13 -1.19 14.62
N GLN A 43 -10.45 -1.02 13.34
CA GLN A 43 -11.71 -0.43 12.88
C GLN A 43 -12.92 -1.20 13.42
N ARG A 44 -12.91 -2.54 13.35
CA ARG A 44 -13.99 -3.38 13.88
C ARG A 44 -14.19 -3.26 15.39
N LYS A 45 -13.15 -2.85 16.11
CA LYS A 45 -13.20 -2.55 17.55
C LYS A 45 -13.51 -1.07 17.83
N GLU A 46 -13.94 -0.33 16.81
CA GLU A 46 -14.24 1.10 16.84
C GLU A 46 -13.03 1.99 17.22
N ASN A 47 -11.82 1.44 17.19
CA ASN A 47 -10.60 2.20 17.41
C ASN A 47 -10.12 2.83 16.09
N LEU A 48 -10.85 3.85 15.65
CA LEU A 48 -10.58 4.55 14.38
C LEU A 48 -9.27 5.33 14.40
N ALA A 49 -8.83 5.85 15.55
CA ALA A 49 -7.58 6.60 15.67
C ALA A 49 -6.37 5.72 15.33
N ASP A 50 -6.25 4.56 15.96
CA ASP A 50 -5.13 3.64 15.69
C ASP A 50 -5.26 3.00 14.31
N ALA A 51 -6.48 2.71 13.84
CA ALA A 51 -6.71 2.14 12.52
C ALA A 51 -6.26 3.10 11.40
N THR A 52 -6.66 4.38 11.48
CA THR A 52 -6.28 5.40 10.48
C THR A 52 -4.80 5.69 10.52
N LYS A 53 -4.19 5.77 11.70
CA LYS A 53 -2.74 5.92 11.84
C LYS A 53 -2.00 4.75 11.18
N LEU A 54 -2.40 3.51 11.46
CA LEU A 54 -1.73 2.34 10.88
C LEU A 54 -1.83 2.29 9.36
N LEU A 55 -2.96 2.73 8.78
CA LEU A 55 -3.10 2.82 7.32
C LEU A 55 -2.24 3.94 6.72
N ARG A 56 -2.11 5.09 7.39
CA ARG A 56 -1.20 6.17 6.97
C ARG A 56 0.25 5.70 7.00
N ASP A 57 0.67 5.13 8.13
CA ASP A 57 2.03 4.58 8.29
C ASP A 57 2.34 3.52 7.23
N LEU A 58 1.36 2.68 6.88
CA LEU A 58 1.51 1.67 5.81
C LEU A 58 1.63 2.31 4.42
N LEU A 59 0.83 3.33 4.11
CA LEU A 59 0.91 4.07 2.85
C LEU A 59 2.24 4.80 2.67
N ASP A 60 2.84 5.26 3.76
CA ASP A 60 4.12 5.97 3.79
C ASP A 60 5.35 5.04 3.68
N THR A 61 5.15 3.72 3.68
CA THR A 61 6.25 2.76 3.45
C THR A 61 6.77 2.87 2.01
N GLU A 62 8.08 2.74 1.82
CA GLU A 62 8.71 2.71 0.49
C GLU A 62 8.07 1.66 -0.45
N LEU A 63 7.59 0.55 0.15
CA LEU A 63 6.90 -0.53 -0.53
C LEU A 63 5.61 -0.05 -1.23
N LEU A 64 4.78 0.77 -0.56
CA LEU A 64 3.53 1.27 -1.13
C LEU A 64 3.69 2.62 -1.81
N ASP A 65 4.55 3.51 -1.33
CA ASP A 65 4.78 4.82 -1.94
C ASP A 65 5.19 4.67 -3.42
N GLY A 66 6.09 3.74 -3.73
CA GLY A 66 6.57 3.46 -5.09
C GLY A 66 5.53 2.88 -6.06
N VAL A 67 4.36 2.44 -5.57
CA VAL A 67 3.32 1.81 -6.40
C VAL A 67 2.50 2.88 -7.12
N LYS A 68 2.41 2.75 -8.46
CA LYS A 68 1.73 3.70 -9.35
C LYS A 68 0.61 3.02 -10.14
N LYS A 69 -0.33 3.83 -10.66
CA LYS A 69 -1.36 3.37 -11.59
C LYS A 69 -0.70 2.78 -12.85
N PRO A 70 -1.09 1.56 -13.27
CA PRO A 70 -0.59 0.97 -14.51
C PRO A 70 -0.89 1.86 -15.71
N ALA A 71 0.02 1.91 -16.69
CA ALA A 71 -0.22 2.64 -17.91
C ALA A 71 -1.34 1.97 -18.74
N PRO A 72 -2.05 2.72 -19.60
CA PRO A 72 -3.05 2.13 -20.49
C PRO A 72 -2.47 0.98 -21.31
N GLY A 73 -3.03 -0.23 -21.15
CA GLY A 73 -2.58 -1.44 -21.85
C GLY A 73 -1.62 -2.34 -21.05
N GLU A 74 -1.17 -1.92 -19.86
CA GLU A 74 -0.44 -2.81 -18.95
C GLU A 74 -1.39 -3.79 -18.26
N LYS A 75 -1.05 -5.08 -18.28
CA LYS A 75 -1.98 -6.17 -17.96
C LYS A 75 -2.13 -6.51 -16.48
N THR A 76 -1.29 -5.98 -15.59
CA THR A 76 -1.31 -6.41 -14.18
C THR A 76 -1.09 -5.26 -13.21
N SER A 77 -2.18 -4.82 -12.59
CA SER A 77 -2.10 -4.23 -11.26
C SER A 77 -1.63 -5.34 -10.30
N GLY A 78 -0.42 -5.23 -9.75
CA GLY A 78 0.10 -6.21 -8.79
C GLY A 78 -0.66 -6.17 -7.45
N PRO A 79 -0.43 -7.17 -6.57
CA PRO A 79 -1.05 -7.22 -5.24
C PRO A 79 -0.88 -5.92 -4.44
N LEU A 80 0.28 -5.27 -4.56
CA LEU A 80 0.58 -4.01 -3.90
C LEU A 80 -0.24 -2.82 -4.42
N PHE A 81 -0.62 -2.80 -5.70
CA PHE A 81 -1.52 -1.77 -6.24
C PHE A 81 -2.89 -1.88 -5.59
N ASN A 82 -3.44 -3.09 -5.56
CA ASN A 82 -4.72 -3.33 -4.91
C ASN A 82 -4.66 -3.01 -3.40
N LEU A 83 -3.55 -3.35 -2.73
CA LEU A 83 -3.35 -3.00 -1.33
C LEU A 83 -3.33 -1.49 -1.09
N LYS A 84 -2.58 -0.72 -1.90
CA LYS A 84 -2.52 0.75 -1.81
C LYS A 84 -3.90 1.37 -2.03
N TYR A 85 -4.62 0.91 -3.04
CA TYR A 85 -5.99 1.33 -3.32
C TYR A 85 -6.91 1.07 -2.12
N LEU A 86 -6.89 -0.14 -1.57
CA LEU A 86 -7.70 -0.53 -0.42
C LEU A 86 -7.34 0.26 0.86
N CYS A 87 -6.06 0.57 1.06
CA CYS A 87 -5.62 1.44 2.16
C CYS A 87 -6.26 2.82 2.06
N TYR A 88 -6.18 3.50 0.90
CA TYR A 88 -6.82 4.80 0.71
C TYR A 88 -8.35 4.74 0.87
N LYS A 89 -9.01 3.77 0.21
CA LYS A 89 -10.48 3.61 0.28
C LYS A 89 -10.97 3.42 1.71
N ASN A 90 -10.28 2.61 2.49
CA ASN A 90 -10.67 2.33 3.87
C ASN A 90 -10.26 3.44 4.83
N LEU A 91 -9.09 4.06 4.63
CA LEU A 91 -8.68 5.26 5.36
C LEU A 91 -9.74 6.36 5.22
N ALA A 92 -10.17 6.65 3.99
CA ALA A 92 -11.23 7.62 3.72
C ALA A 92 -12.54 7.27 4.45
N SER A 93 -12.95 6.00 4.41
CA SER A 93 -14.15 5.55 5.13
C SER A 93 -14.04 5.70 6.65
N MET A 94 -12.88 5.43 7.23
CA MET A 94 -12.64 5.57 8.66
C MET A 94 -12.59 7.03 9.09
N LEU A 95 -11.93 7.90 8.31
CA LEU A 95 -11.87 9.35 8.55
C LEU A 95 -13.27 9.99 8.46
N ASN A 96 -14.06 9.60 7.45
CA ASN A 96 -15.44 10.06 7.29
C ASN A 96 -16.33 9.63 8.48
N ALA A 97 -16.09 8.44 9.05
CA ALA A 97 -16.76 7.97 10.26
C ALA A 97 -16.31 8.71 11.52
N ALA A 98 -15.02 9.08 11.59
CA ALA A 98 -14.45 9.96 12.62
C ALA A 98 -14.81 11.45 12.45
N ASN A 99 -15.60 11.80 11.42
CA ASN A 99 -15.99 13.16 11.06
C ASN A 99 -14.82 14.09 10.70
N ASP A 100 -13.68 13.50 10.31
CA ASP A 100 -12.54 14.20 9.69
C ASP A 100 -12.77 14.27 8.17
N ILE A 101 -13.65 15.17 7.76
CA ILE A 101 -14.21 15.20 6.40
C ILE A 101 -13.17 15.60 5.36
N ASP A 102 -12.31 16.58 5.67
CA ASP A 102 -11.30 17.07 4.73
C ASP A 102 -10.27 15.96 4.42
N ALA A 103 -9.74 15.31 5.47
CA ALA A 103 -8.82 14.19 5.27
C ALA A 103 -9.50 12.99 4.58
N ALA A 104 -10.80 12.78 4.80
CA ALA A 104 -11.55 11.74 4.08
C ALA A 104 -11.67 12.05 2.58
N ILE A 105 -11.91 13.31 2.21
CA ILE A 105 -11.96 13.79 0.83
C ILE A 105 -10.61 13.57 0.13
N GLU A 106 -9.51 13.95 0.78
CA GLU A 106 -8.15 13.72 0.25
C GLU A 106 -7.86 12.24 0.02
N ALA A 107 -8.19 11.38 0.99
CA ALA A 107 -7.99 9.94 0.87
C ALA A 107 -8.89 9.31 -0.22
N TYR A 108 -10.12 9.79 -0.39
CA TYR A 108 -10.99 9.34 -1.48
C TYR A 108 -10.45 9.78 -2.85
N ALA A 109 -9.95 11.01 -2.98
CA ALA A 109 -9.32 11.49 -4.20
C ALA A 109 -8.10 10.63 -4.58
N ALA A 110 -7.22 10.33 -3.62
CA ALA A 110 -6.07 9.46 -3.84
C ALA A 110 -6.45 8.03 -4.27
N ALA A 111 -7.55 7.47 -3.72
CA ALA A 111 -8.07 6.18 -4.17
C ALA A 111 -8.61 6.26 -5.61
N ALA A 112 -9.31 7.35 -5.97
CA ALA A 112 -9.89 7.53 -7.30
C ALA A 112 -8.82 7.77 -8.38
N ASP A 113 -7.71 8.43 -8.01
CA ASP A 113 -6.55 8.60 -8.89
C ASP A 113 -5.89 7.25 -9.23
N LEU A 114 -5.94 6.28 -8.31
CA LEU A 114 -5.47 4.91 -8.58
C LEU A 114 -6.45 4.14 -9.46
N ASP A 115 -7.73 4.07 -9.06
CA ASP A 115 -8.80 3.35 -9.77
C ASP A 115 -10.04 4.23 -9.92
N ASP A 116 -10.23 4.78 -11.12
CA ASP A 116 -11.34 5.64 -11.49
C ASP A 116 -12.60 4.84 -11.91
N SER A 117 -12.50 3.51 -11.96
CA SER A 117 -13.61 2.63 -12.36
C SER A 117 -14.51 2.18 -11.21
N ASP A 118 -14.09 2.36 -9.94
CA ASP A 118 -14.89 1.98 -8.78
C ASP A 118 -16.05 2.96 -8.52
N ILE A 119 -17.23 2.61 -9.03
CA ILE A 119 -18.46 3.40 -8.86
C ILE A 119 -18.87 3.54 -7.38
N THR A 120 -18.57 2.54 -6.55
CA THR A 120 -18.91 2.59 -5.11
C THR A 120 -18.04 3.63 -4.40
N LEU A 121 -16.77 3.73 -4.79
CA LEU A 121 -15.86 4.77 -4.32
C LEU A 121 -16.41 6.15 -4.65
N TRP A 122 -16.73 6.41 -5.92
CA TRP A 122 -17.26 7.70 -6.39
C TRP A 122 -18.55 8.10 -5.69
N HIS A 123 -19.47 7.15 -5.46
CA HIS A 123 -20.69 7.43 -4.73
C HIS A 123 -20.41 7.87 -3.28
N ARG A 124 -19.52 7.16 -2.56
CA ARG A 124 -19.14 7.52 -1.18
C ARG A 124 -18.36 8.83 -1.13
N PHE A 125 -17.48 9.06 -2.10
CA PHE A 125 -16.71 10.28 -2.20
C PHE A 125 -17.63 11.49 -2.39
N GLY A 126 -18.55 11.44 -3.36
CA GLY A 126 -19.52 12.51 -3.59
C GLY A 126 -20.40 12.82 -2.38
N LEU A 127 -20.89 11.78 -1.67
CA LEU A 127 -21.62 11.98 -0.41
C LEU A 127 -20.78 12.64 0.67
N THR A 128 -19.48 12.34 0.74
CA THR A 128 -18.55 12.96 1.69
C THR A 128 -18.31 14.42 1.35
N CYS A 129 -18.12 14.77 0.07
CA CYS A 129 -17.99 16.15 -0.38
C CYS A 129 -19.24 16.99 -0.03
N LEU A 130 -20.45 16.45 -0.21
CA LEU A 130 -21.69 17.13 0.15
C LEU A 130 -21.81 17.43 1.66
N ARG A 131 -21.11 16.66 2.52
CA ARG A 131 -21.03 16.93 3.95
C ARG A 131 -20.04 18.05 4.27
N GLY A 132 -18.93 18.14 3.53
CA GLY A 132 -17.90 19.17 3.71
C GLY A 132 -18.28 20.55 3.19
N SER A 133 -19.19 20.63 2.20
CA SER A 133 -19.66 21.90 1.61
C SER A 133 -20.71 22.66 2.45
N ARG A 134 -20.86 22.36 3.75
CA ARG A 134 -21.90 22.93 4.62
C ARG A 134 -21.35 23.91 5.64
#